data_AF-A0A7X9RL01-F1
#
_entry.id   AF-A0A7X9RL01-F1
#
_cell.length_a   1.000
_cell.length_b   1.000
_cell.length_c   1.000
_cell.angle_alpha   90.00
_cell.angle_beta   90.00
_cell.angle_gamma   90.00
#
_symmetry.space_group_name_H-M   'P 1'
#
loop_
_entity.id
_entity.type
_entity.pdbx_description
1 polymer ?
#
loop_
_entity_poly.entity_id
_entity_poly.type
_entity_poly.pdbx_seq_one_letter_code
_entity_poly.pdbx_strand_id
1 'polypeptide(L)' 'METVVRKIGNSVGAIFPKGISPEVGDAYTIFKIDDTYILKPKREDIFKNDADWKDFRDSVTVEDTEWDTMKLEGKEY' A
#
# COMPACT_ATOMS: atom_id res chain seq x y z
N MET A 1 -15.72 -17.56 -0.24
CA MET A 1 -14.57 -18.24 0.41
C MET A 1 -14.71 -17.97 1.90
N GLU A 2 -14.66 -18.99 2.75
CA GLU A 2 -14.96 -18.85 4.18
C GLU A 2 -13.76 -19.35 5.00
N THR A 3 -13.54 -18.76 6.17
CA THR A 3 -12.51 -19.19 7.12
C THR A 3 -13.08 -19.15 8.53
N VAL A 4 -12.55 -20.02 9.39
CA VAL A 4 -12.97 -20.10 10.79
C VAL A 4 -11.83 -19.56 11.65
N VAL A 5 -12.18 -18.72 12.61
CA VAL A 5 -11.26 -18.18 13.60
C VAL A 5 -10.83 -19.31 14.55
N ARG A 6 -9.52 -19.45 14.79
CA ARG A 6 -8.95 -20.50 15.65
C ARG A 6 -8.00 -19.90 16.70
N LYS A 7 -7.82 -20.63 17.80
CA LYS A 7 -6.81 -20.30 18.81
C LYS A 7 -5.43 -20.70 18.28
N ILE A 8 -4.48 -19.75 18.31
CA ILE A 8 -3.10 -19.93 17.87
C ILE A 8 -2.20 -19.49 19.03
N GLY A 9 -1.66 -20.45 19.76
CA GLY A 9 -0.93 -20.17 21.01
C GLY A 9 -1.81 -19.44 22.03
N ASN A 10 -1.36 -18.26 22.45
CA ASN A 10 -2.10 -17.38 23.36
C ASN A 10 -3.00 -16.36 22.63
N SER A 11 -3.07 -16.43 21.30
CA SER A 11 -3.79 -15.50 20.45
C SER A 11 -4.94 -16.17 19.71
N VAL A 12 -5.75 -15.34 19.05
CA VAL A 12 -6.84 -15.75 18.17
C VAL A 12 -6.50 -15.27 16.75
N GLY A 13 -6.67 -16.11 15.74
CA GLY A 13 -6.33 -15.79 14.36
C GLY A 13 -7.23 -16.45 13.33
N ALA A 14 -7.22 -15.90 12.11
CA ALA A 14 -7.86 -16.50 10.94
C ALA A 14 -6.78 -17.03 10.00
N ILE A 15 -7.09 -18.12 9.29
CA ILE A 15 -6.17 -18.72 8.32
C ILE A 15 -6.60 -18.28 6.93
N PHE A 16 -5.67 -17.73 6.15
CA PHE A 16 -5.91 -17.39 4.76
C PHE A 16 -6.08 -18.67 3.93
N PRO A 17 -7.18 -18.81 3.18
CA PRO A 17 -7.33 -19.91 2.23
C PRO A 17 -6.25 -19.85 1.15
N LYS A 18 -5.87 -21.00 0.59
CA LYS A 18 -4.83 -21.12 -0.44
C LYS A 18 -5.06 -20.27 -1.71
N GLY A 19 -6.27 -19.76 -1.93
CA GLY A 19 -6.58 -18.90 -3.08
C GLY A 19 -6.19 -17.43 -2.92
N ILE A 20 -5.82 -16.98 -1.71
CA ILE A 20 -5.52 -15.56 -1.42
C ILE A 20 -4.00 -15.34 -1.26
N SER A 21 -3.22 -16.43 -1.14
CA SER A 21 -1.75 -16.52 -1.13
C SER A 21 -0.96 -15.29 -0.63
N PRO A 22 -1.19 -14.80 0.61
CA PRO A 22 -0.24 -13.90 1.24
C PRO A 22 1.06 -14.64 1.58
N GLU A 23 2.19 -13.94 1.57
CA GLU A 23 3.48 -14.54 1.87
C GLU A 23 3.73 -14.63 3.39
N VAL A 24 4.48 -15.65 3.80
CA VAL A 24 4.86 -15.80 5.20
C VAL A 24 5.82 -14.67 5.57
N GLY A 25 5.40 -13.83 6.52
CA GLY A 25 6.16 -12.65 6.93
C GLY A 25 5.48 -11.32 6.55
N ASP A 26 4.46 -11.35 5.69
CA ASP A 26 3.67 -10.17 5.37
C ASP A 26 3.02 -9.58 6.63
N ALA A 27 3.22 -8.28 6.82
CA ALA A 27 2.55 -7.53 7.87
C ALA A 27 1.27 -6.89 7.33
N TYR A 28 0.19 -6.92 8.11
CA TYR A 28 -1.09 -6.28 7.77
C TYR A 28 -1.51 -5.36 8.90
N THR A 29 -2.05 -4.19 8.55
CA THR A 29 -2.82 -3.37 9.46
C THR A 29 -4.27 -3.85 9.45
N ILE A 30 -4.82 -4.10 10.65
CA ILE A 30 -6.21 -4.54 10.82
C ILE A 30 -7.06 -3.33 11.17
N PHE A 31 -8.08 -3.07 10.36
CA PHE A 31 -9.14 -2.10 10.65
C PHE A 31 -10.45 -2.83 10.94
N LYS A 32 -11.23 -2.32 11.88
CA LYS A 32 -12.60 -2.79 12.12
C LYS A 32 -13.57 -1.67 11.74
N ILE A 33 -14.47 -1.96 10.83
CA ILE A 33 -15.59 -1.08 10.45
C ILE A 33 -16.86 -1.89 10.66
N ASP A 34 -17.67 -1.48 11.64
CA ASP A 34 -18.83 -2.23 12.12
C ASP A 34 -18.47 -3.69 12.44
N ASP A 35 -19.07 -4.65 11.75
CA ASP A 35 -18.81 -6.09 11.91
C ASP A 35 -17.78 -6.65 10.89
N THR A 36 -17.15 -5.76 10.11
CA THR A 36 -16.18 -6.13 9.08
C THR A 36 -14.74 -5.88 9.54
N TYR A 37 -13.89 -6.89 9.39
CA TYR A 37 -12.45 -6.75 9.55
C TYR A 37 -11.78 -6.58 8.18
N ILE A 38 -10.99 -5.51 8.03
CA ILE A 38 -10.24 -5.21 6.82
C ILE A 38 -8.75 -5.40 7.12
N LEU A 39 -8.11 -6.27 6.35
CA LEU A 39 -6.67 -6.50 6.38
C LEU A 39 -6.02 -5.71 5.24
N LYS A 40 -5.29 -4.65 5.57
CA LYS A 40 -4.53 -3.85 4.60
C LYS A 40 -3.06 -4.23 4.69
N PRO A 41 -2.40 -4.68 3.60
CA PRO A 41 -0.96 -4.92 3.60
C PRO A 41 -0.22 -3.68 4.09
N LYS A 42 0.70 -3.87 5.03
CA LYS A 42 1.57 -2.81 5.53
C LYS A 42 2.67 -2.61 4.49
N ARG A 43 2.48 -1.63 3.62
CA ARG A 43 3.54 -1.14 2.73
C ARG A 43 4.42 -0.17 3.51
N GLU A 44 5.72 -0.23 3.26
CA GLU A 44 6.60 0.83 3.75
C GLU A 44 6.23 2.14 3.08
N ASP A 45 6.34 3.21 3.87
CA ASP A 45 6.15 4.56 3.34
C ASP A 45 7.34 4.87 2.44
N ILE A 46 7.06 4.99 1.15
CA ILE A 46 8.06 5.26 0.12
C ILE A 46 8.73 6.63 0.31
N PHE A 47 8.15 7.54 1.11
CA PHE A 47 8.71 8.85 1.43
C PHE A 47 9.51 8.87 2.74
N LYS A 48 9.59 7.74 3.46
CA LYS A 48 10.19 7.69 4.78
C LYS A 48 11.71 7.86 4.77
N ASN A 49 12.36 7.50 3.68
CA ASN A 49 13.82 7.44 3.59
C ASN A 49 14.32 8.37 2.48
N ASP A 50 14.84 9.53 2.87
CA ASP A 50 15.41 10.51 1.94
C ASP A 50 16.53 9.93 1.05
N ALA A 51 17.22 8.87 1.49
CA ALA A 51 18.26 8.23 0.70
C ALA A 51 17.71 7.53 -0.55
N ASP A 52 16.46 7.04 -0.50
CA ASP A 52 15.80 6.41 -1.65
C ASP A 52 15.44 7.43 -2.74
N TRP A 53 15.52 8.74 -2.43
CA TRP A 53 15.22 9.86 -3.31
C TRP A 53 16.46 10.62 -3.77
N LYS A 54 17.67 10.19 -3.38
CA LYS A 54 18.91 10.93 -3.59
C LYS A 54 19.15 11.34 -5.04
N ASP A 55 18.77 10.47 -5.98
CA ASP A 55 18.99 10.68 -7.42
C ASP A 55 17.67 11.02 -8.15
N PHE A 56 16.55 11.15 -7.43
CA PHE A 56 15.25 11.44 -8.02
C PHE A 56 15.29 12.76 -8.79
N ARG A 57 15.85 13.81 -8.20
CA ARG A 57 15.96 15.13 -8.84
C ARG A 57 16.87 15.14 -10.07
N ASP A 58 17.88 14.27 -10.10
CA ASP A 58 18.76 14.12 -11.25
C ASP A 58 18.12 13.31 -12.39
N SER A 59 17.07 12.53 -12.08
CA SER A 59 16.28 11.76 -13.06
C SER A 59 15.13 12.54 -13.70
N VAL A 60 14.79 13.71 -13.15
CA VAL A 60 13.76 14.60 -13.69
C VAL A 60 14.25 15.18 -15.02
N THR A 61 13.51 14.92 -16.09
CA THR A 61 13.84 15.44 -17.41
C THR A 61 13.32 16.87 -17.60
N VAL A 62 13.79 17.53 -18.67
CA VAL A 62 13.26 18.84 -19.09
C VAL A 62 11.76 18.73 -19.38
N GLU A 63 11.33 17.64 -20.03
CA GLU A 63 9.92 17.38 -20.33
C GLU A 63 9.10 17.30 -19.04
N ASP A 64 9.56 16.56 -18.02
CA ASP A 64 8.87 16.50 -16.71
C ASP A 64 8.70 17.88 -16.08
N THR A 65 9.71 18.75 -16.22
CA THR A 65 9.65 20.14 -15.73
C THR A 65 8.69 21.00 -16.55
N GLU A 66 8.58 20.76 -17.85
CA GLU A 66 7.61 21.42 -18.72
C GLU A 66 6.18 21.01 -18.33
N TRP A 67 5.91 19.72 -18.09
CA TRP A 67 4.62 19.25 -17.58
C TRP A 67 4.25 19.85 -16.22
N ASP A 68 5.20 19.96 -15.29
CA ASP A 68 4.98 20.58 -13.96
C ASP A 68 4.65 22.08 -14.03
N THR A 69 5.14 22.77 -15.06
CA THR A 69 4.98 24.22 -15.24
C THR A 69 3.88 24.58 -16.23
N MET A 70 3.34 23.60 -16.96
CA MET A 70 2.20 23.77 -17.84
C MET A 70 0.99 24.24 -17.03
N LYS A 71 0.57 25.47 -17.30
CA LYS A 71 -0.74 25.96 -16.88
C LYS A 71 -1.75 25.48 -17.92
N LEU A 72 -2.87 24.92 -17.45
CA LEU A 72 -4.00 24.57 -18.32
C LEU A 72 -4.47 25.82 -19.07
N GLU A 73 -4.14 25.90 -20.36
CA GLU A 73 -4.62 26.95 -21.25
C GLU A 73 -5.65 26.36 -22.22
N GLY A 74 -6.88 26.21 -21.76
CA GLY A 74 -8.01 25.81 -22.61
C GLY A 74 -9.25 25.41 -21.83
N LYS A 75 -10.43 25.57 -22.44
CA LYS A 75 -11.65 24.89 -21.97
C LYS A 75 -11.54 23.41 -22.30
N GLU A 76 -10.92 22.66 -21.41
CA GLU A 76 -10.97 21.20 -21.43
C GLU A 76 -12.39 20.79 -21.03
N TYR A 77 -13.13 20.20 -21.97
CA TYR A 77 -14.49 19.69 -21.81
C TYR A 77 -14.49 18.20 -21.49
#